data_AF-A0A961LZR2-F1
#
_entry.id   AF-A0A961LZR2-F1
#
_cell.length_a   1.000
_cell.length_b   1.000
_cell.length_c   1.000
_cell.angle_alpha   90.00
_cell.angle_beta   90.00
_cell.angle_gamma   90.00
#
_symmetry.space_group_name_H-M   'P 1'
#
loop_
_entity.id
_entity.type
_entity.pdbx_description
1 polymer ?
#
loop_
_entity_poly.entity_id
_entity_poly.type
_entity_poly.pdbx_seq_one_letter_code
_entity_poly.pdbx_strand_id
1 'polypeptide(L)'
;NMREQLIRAVEIIPLEVVVRNIAAGSISKRLGIEEGTPLPRPIVEFYYKNDALHDPMVSEEHILAFGWATHQDLDDIVALALRVNDFLSGVMMGVGIKLVDFKIEVGRIYDGDFMRLVVADEISPDSCRLWDAKTGQKLDKDVFRRDLGDLSEAYAEVARRLGVMPTNVAPITKPKLMN
;
A
#
# COMPACT_ATOMS: atom_id res chain seq x y z
N ASN A 1 -14.46 -15.06 -4.00
CA ASN A 1 -15.75 -14.51 -4.54
C ASN A 1 -15.56 -12.99 -4.76
N MET A 2 -16.59 -12.14 -4.84
CA MET A 2 -16.38 -10.68 -5.02
C MET A 2 -15.64 -9.97 -3.86
N ARG A 3 -15.59 -10.57 -2.67
CA ARG A 3 -14.97 -10.00 -1.47
C ARG A 3 -13.86 -10.88 -0.88
N GLU A 4 -13.50 -11.96 -1.55
CA GLU A 4 -12.53 -12.94 -1.07
C GLU A 4 -11.54 -13.30 -2.17
N GLN A 5 -10.26 -13.34 -1.83
CA GLN A 5 -9.16 -13.72 -2.72
C GLN A 5 -8.39 -14.89 -2.09
N LEU A 6 -8.02 -15.89 -2.89
CA LEU A 6 -7.15 -16.97 -2.45
C LEU A 6 -5.70 -16.48 -2.50
N ILE A 7 -5.04 -16.46 -1.34
CA ILE A 7 -3.66 -15.98 -1.19
C ILE A 7 -2.74 -17.09 -0.67
N ARG A 8 -1.43 -16.87 -0.76
CA ARG A 8 -0.45 -17.69 -0.04
C ARG A 8 -0.37 -17.20 1.41
N ALA A 9 -0.41 -18.13 2.36
CA ALA A 9 -0.10 -17.82 3.75
C ALA A 9 1.39 -17.46 3.87
N VAL A 10 1.68 -16.42 4.65
CA VAL A 10 3.02 -15.87 4.86
C VAL A 10 3.19 -15.50 6.32
N GLU A 11 4.43 -15.49 6.80
CA GLU A 11 4.78 -14.89 8.09
C GLU A 11 4.96 -13.39 7.89
N ILE A 12 4.04 -12.57 8.41
CA ILE A 12 4.08 -11.12 8.26
C ILE A 12 5.23 -10.54 9.09
N ILE A 13 6.09 -9.74 8.44
CA ILE A 13 7.02 -8.86 9.12
C ILE A 13 6.20 -7.73 9.74
N PRO A 14 6.36 -7.40 11.04
CA PRO A 14 5.47 -6.47 11.75
C PRO A 14 5.76 -5.00 11.39
N LEU A 15 5.83 -4.69 10.10
CA LEU A 15 6.17 -3.40 9.55
C LEU A 15 5.20 -3.05 8.43
N GLU A 16 4.73 -1.81 8.49
CA GLU A 16 4.14 -1.13 7.35
C GLU A 16 5.27 -0.42 6.59
N VAL A 17 5.39 -0.72 5.29
CA VAL A 17 6.39 -0.10 4.41
C VAL A 17 5.68 0.94 3.55
N VAL A 18 5.97 2.20 3.82
CA VAL A 18 5.35 3.34 3.13
C VAL A 18 6.31 3.92 2.11
N VAL A 19 5.89 4.01 0.85
CA VAL A 19 6.66 4.68 -0.21
C VAL A 19 5.96 5.96 -0.63
N ARG A 20 6.69 7.07 -0.68
CA ARG A 20 6.15 8.40 -1.00
C ARG A 20 6.81 8.98 -2.24
N ASN A 21 6.01 9.38 -3.22
CA ASN A 21 6.44 10.13 -4.40
C ASN A 21 6.16 11.64 -4.25
N ILE A 22 5.11 11.98 -3.52
CA ILE A 22 4.64 13.34 -3.26
C ILE A 22 4.41 13.47 -1.76
N ALA A 23 4.79 14.60 -1.16
CA ALA A 23 4.55 14.86 0.25
C ALA A 23 3.04 14.97 0.52
N ALA A 24 2.50 14.08 1.37
CA ALA A 24 1.11 14.11 1.80
C ALA A 24 0.95 13.41 3.17
N GLY A 25 -0.13 13.72 3.88
CA GLY A 25 -0.44 13.06 5.16
C GLY A 25 0.62 13.29 6.24
N SER A 26 1.11 12.21 6.86
CA SER A 26 1.95 12.30 8.06
C SER A 26 3.31 12.96 7.81
N ILE A 27 3.94 12.77 6.65
CA ILE A 27 5.23 13.41 6.35
C ILE A 27 5.10 14.94 6.25
N SER A 28 4.03 15.43 5.62
CA SER A 28 3.75 16.87 5.49
C SER A 28 3.59 17.52 6.85
N LYS A 29 2.80 16.89 7.74
CA LYS A 29 2.61 17.38 9.12
C LYS A 29 3.89 17.30 9.95
N ARG A 30 4.61 16.16 9.88
CA ARG A 30 5.80 15.90 10.70
C ARG A 30 6.97 16.81 10.36
N LEU A 31 7.14 17.16 9.08
CA LEU A 31 8.28 17.92 8.58
C LEU A 31 7.94 19.35 8.15
N GLY A 32 6.67 19.77 8.22
CA GLY A 32 6.24 21.10 7.77
C GLY A 32 6.33 21.30 6.26
N ILE A 33 6.23 20.22 5.48
CA ILE A 33 6.29 20.26 4.01
C ILE A 33 4.88 20.43 3.45
N GLU A 34 4.70 21.35 2.52
CA GLU A 34 3.41 21.59 1.86
C GLU A 34 2.90 20.31 1.16
N GLU A 35 1.64 19.93 1.41
CA GLU A 35 1.02 18.79 0.74
C GLU A 35 0.96 19.02 -0.78
N GLY A 36 1.33 18.00 -1.55
CA GLY A 36 1.44 18.09 -3.00
C GLY A 36 2.85 18.43 -3.50
N THR A 37 3.79 18.73 -2.60
CA THR A 37 5.20 18.94 -2.97
C THR A 37 5.79 17.66 -3.57
N PRO A 38 6.25 17.68 -4.83
CA PRO A 38 6.94 16.53 -5.42
C PRO A 38 8.25 16.25 -4.69
N LEU A 39 8.50 14.98 -4.35
CA LEU A 39 9.76 14.60 -3.74
C LEU A 39 10.81 14.36 -4.85
N PRO A 40 12.08 14.75 -4.65
CA PRO A 40 13.12 14.61 -5.67
C PRO A 40 13.48 13.15 -5.96
N ARG A 41 13.14 12.25 -5.03
CA ARG A 41 13.19 10.78 -5.19
C ARG A 41 12.12 10.15 -4.29
N PRO A 42 11.65 8.93 -4.59
CA PRO A 42 10.77 8.22 -3.68
C PRO A 42 11.43 8.02 -2.31
N ILE A 43 10.68 8.27 -1.23
CA ILE A 43 11.12 8.03 0.15
C ILE A 43 10.45 6.76 0.65
N VAL A 44 11.23 5.84 1.22
CA VAL A 44 10.73 4.66 1.92
C VAL A 44 10.79 4.93 3.43
N GLU A 45 9.69 4.67 4.12
CA GLU A 45 9.55 4.82 5.57
C GLU A 45 8.99 3.52 6.17
N PHE A 46 9.41 3.22 7.40
CA PHE A 46 8.93 2.06 8.14
C PHE A 46 8.10 2.50 9.34
N TYR A 47 6.99 1.81 9.57
CA TYR A 47 6.13 1.99 10.73
C TYR A 47 5.91 0.64 11.40
N TYR A 48 6.03 0.58 12.72
CA TYR A 48 5.79 -0.65 13.47
C TYR A 48 4.29 -0.92 13.52
N LYS A 49 3.84 -2.03 12.94
CA LYS A 49 2.41 -2.38 12.86
C LYS A 49 1.86 -2.71 14.24
N ASN A 50 1.20 -1.75 14.87
CA ASN A 50 0.60 -1.87 16.20
C ASN A 50 -0.46 -0.78 16.40
N ASP A 51 -1.73 -1.16 16.19
CA ASP A 51 -2.87 -0.24 16.28
C ASP A 51 -2.98 0.47 17.64
N ALA A 52 -2.60 -0.21 18.73
CA ALA A 52 -2.65 0.36 20.08
C ALA A 52 -1.61 1.47 20.30
N LEU A 53 -0.55 1.49 19.49
CA LEU A 53 0.49 2.51 19.49
C LEU A 53 0.34 3.51 18.32
N HIS A 54 -0.73 3.38 17.54
CA HIS A 54 -0.98 4.19 16.33
C HIS A 54 0.17 4.11 15.33
N ASP A 55 0.71 2.91 15.12
CA ASP A 55 1.72 2.58 14.13
C ASP A 55 2.92 3.55 14.13
N PRO A 56 3.76 3.56 15.18
CA PRO A 56 4.83 4.53 15.30
C PRO A 56 5.88 4.34 14.19
N MET A 57 6.41 5.46 13.67
CA MET A 57 7.54 5.41 12.74
C MET A 57 8.76 4.82 13.45
N VAL A 58 9.45 3.91 12.78
CA VAL A 58 10.67 3.26 13.27
C VAL A 58 11.81 3.44 12.29
N SER A 59 13.03 3.37 12.80
CA SER A 59 14.25 3.36 11.98
C SER A 59 14.71 1.93 11.72
N GLU A 60 15.60 1.75 10.75
CA GLU A 60 16.27 0.47 10.48
C GLU A 60 16.98 -0.08 11.74
N GLU A 61 17.58 0.79 12.56
CA GLU A 61 18.19 0.40 13.84
C GLU A 61 17.18 -0.26 14.79
N HIS A 62 15.95 0.26 14.89
CA HIS A 62 14.92 -0.38 15.71
C HIS A 62 14.55 -1.76 15.13
N ILE A 63 14.42 -1.85 13.81
CA ILE A 63 14.04 -3.09 13.12
C ILE A 63 15.09 -4.19 13.35
N LEU A 64 16.38 -3.83 13.22
CA LEU A 64 17.50 -4.74 13.45
C LEU A 64 17.64 -5.10 14.92
N ALA A 65 17.60 -4.12 15.83
CA ALA A 65 17.78 -4.34 17.26
C ALA A 65 16.69 -5.22 17.89
N PHE A 66 15.45 -5.12 17.38
CA PHE A 66 14.34 -5.95 17.83
C PHE A 66 14.17 -7.27 17.05
N GLY A 67 15.04 -7.51 16.07
CA GLY A 67 15.04 -8.76 15.29
C GLY A 67 13.79 -8.95 14.43
N TRP A 68 13.11 -7.88 14.04
CA TRP A 68 11.94 -7.96 13.18
C TRP A 68 12.32 -8.31 11.74
N ALA A 69 13.48 -7.85 11.29
CA ALA A 69 14.07 -8.16 10.00
C ALA A 69 15.60 -8.13 10.07
N THR A 70 16.26 -8.90 9.21
CA THR A 70 17.72 -8.85 9.05
C THR A 70 18.14 -7.68 8.15
N HIS A 71 19.44 -7.41 8.06
CA HIS A 71 19.96 -6.40 7.12
C HIS A 71 19.65 -6.76 5.66
N GLN A 72 19.80 -8.04 5.33
CA GLN A 72 19.43 -8.56 4.00
C GLN A 72 17.93 -8.42 3.73
N ASP A 73 17.08 -8.71 4.73
CA ASP A 73 15.63 -8.50 4.60
C ASP A 73 15.32 -7.03 4.31
N LEU A 74 15.97 -6.08 4.99
CA LEU A 74 15.75 -4.65 4.78
C LEU A 74 16.10 -4.20 3.36
N ASP A 75 17.27 -4.62 2.86
CA ASP A 75 17.68 -4.32 1.48
C ASP A 75 16.67 -4.86 0.47
N ASP A 76 16.21 -6.10 0.67
CA ASP A 76 15.24 -6.75 -0.20
C ASP A 76 13.83 -6.11 -0.09
N ILE A 77 13.41 -5.68 1.10
CA ILE A 77 12.16 -4.94 1.32
C ILE A 77 12.20 -3.61 0.57
N VAL A 78 13.27 -2.84 0.71
CA VAL A 78 13.41 -1.53 0.03
C VAL A 78 13.42 -1.73 -1.48
N ALA A 79 14.17 -2.70 -1.99
CA ALA A 79 14.20 -3.02 -3.41
C ALA A 79 12.81 -3.45 -3.93
N LEU A 80 12.10 -4.30 -3.19
CA LEU A 80 10.74 -4.73 -3.51
C LEU A 80 9.77 -3.54 -3.52
N ALA A 81 9.80 -2.70 -2.49
CA ALA A 81 8.91 -1.55 -2.35
C ALA A 81 9.11 -0.53 -3.49
N LEU A 82 10.37 -0.25 -3.88
CA LEU A 82 10.67 0.63 -5.01
C LEU A 82 10.26 0.04 -6.35
N ARG A 83 10.36 -1.29 -6.53
CA ARG A 83 9.84 -1.97 -7.73
C ARG A 83 8.31 -1.92 -7.81
N VAL A 84 7.63 -2.10 -6.68
CA VAL A 84 6.18 -1.92 -6.58
C VAL A 84 5.82 -0.48 -6.93
N ASN A 85 6.56 0.50 -6.43
CA ASN A 85 6.34 1.91 -6.74
C ASN A 85 6.44 2.22 -8.23
N ASP A 86 7.50 1.74 -8.90
CA ASP A 86 7.69 1.93 -10.34
C ASP A 86 6.52 1.34 -11.14
N PHE A 87 6.16 0.09 -10.84
CA PHE A 87 5.05 -0.59 -11.50
C PHE A 87 3.70 0.12 -11.27
N LEU A 88 3.35 0.40 -10.01
CA LEU A 88 2.07 1.04 -9.68
C LEU A 88 2.01 2.48 -10.23
N SER A 89 3.11 3.24 -10.18
CA SER A 89 3.16 4.58 -10.76
C SER A 89 2.87 4.56 -12.25
N GLY A 90 3.46 3.60 -12.99
CA GLY A 90 3.19 3.40 -14.41
C GLY A 90 1.73 3.03 -14.69
N VAL A 91 1.18 2.06 -13.96
CA VAL A 91 -0.22 1.61 -14.10
C VAL A 91 -1.20 2.76 -13.82
N MET A 92 -1.03 3.47 -12.71
CA MET A 92 -1.91 4.56 -12.31
C MET A 92 -1.81 5.75 -13.27
N MET A 93 -0.59 6.12 -13.69
CA MET A 93 -0.41 7.21 -14.64
C MET A 93 -1.03 6.88 -16.00
N GLY A 94 -0.94 5.62 -16.44
CA GLY A 94 -1.57 5.14 -17.67
C GLY A 94 -3.09 5.35 -17.72
N VAL A 95 -3.73 5.47 -16.56
CA VAL A 95 -5.18 5.75 -16.42
C VAL A 95 -5.47 7.15 -15.87
N GLY A 96 -4.48 8.05 -15.89
CA GLY A 96 -4.64 9.45 -15.48
C GLY A 96 -4.73 9.67 -13.97
N ILE A 97 -4.11 8.81 -13.17
CA ILE A 97 -4.02 8.91 -11.71
C ILE A 97 -2.56 9.07 -11.29
N LYS A 98 -2.29 10.00 -10.36
CA LYS A 98 -1.01 10.15 -9.67
C LYS A 98 -1.00 9.27 -8.43
N LEU A 99 0.00 8.39 -8.34
CA LEU A 99 0.32 7.65 -7.11
C LEU A 99 1.14 8.55 -6.18
N VAL A 100 0.49 9.11 -5.17
CA VAL A 100 1.08 10.09 -4.24
C VAL A 100 1.98 9.39 -3.23
N ASP A 101 1.42 8.41 -2.55
CA ASP A 101 2.11 7.47 -1.68
C ASP A 101 1.30 6.17 -1.58
N PHE A 102 1.93 5.12 -1.07
CA PHE A 102 1.24 3.89 -0.73
C PHE A 102 1.92 3.17 0.43
N LYS A 103 1.18 2.26 1.04
CA LYS A 103 1.63 1.35 2.08
C LYS A 103 1.51 -0.09 1.56
N ILE A 104 2.53 -0.90 1.78
CA ILE A 104 2.46 -2.36 1.67
C ILE A 104 2.93 -3.03 2.96
N GLU A 105 2.55 -4.28 3.14
CA GLU A 105 3.14 -5.19 4.12
C GLU A 105 3.93 -6.26 3.38
N VAL A 106 4.97 -6.78 4.03
CA VAL A 106 5.85 -7.80 3.46
C VAL A 106 5.80 -9.04 4.34
N GLY A 107 5.64 -10.19 3.70
CA GLY A 107 5.65 -11.49 4.36
C GLY A 107 6.81 -12.36 3.92
N ARG A 108 7.28 -13.22 4.81
CA ARG A 108 8.20 -14.31 4.52
C ARG A 108 7.42 -15.54 4.09
N ILE A 109 7.88 -16.18 3.03
CA ILE A 109 7.44 -17.53 2.65
C ILE A 109 8.66 -18.43 2.55
N TYR A 110 8.51 -19.65 3.07
CA TYR A 110 9.56 -20.65 3.13
C TYR A 110 9.25 -21.79 2.15
N ASP A 111 10.24 -22.16 1.33
CA ASP A 111 10.24 -23.34 0.49
C ASP A 111 11.44 -24.20 0.89
N GLY A 112 11.21 -25.14 1.81
CA GLY A 112 12.28 -25.80 2.55
C GLY A 112 13.09 -24.77 3.36
N ASP A 113 14.42 -24.79 3.19
CA ASP A 113 15.33 -23.83 3.82
C ASP A 113 15.42 -22.50 3.07
N PHE A 114 14.75 -22.36 1.92
CA PHE A 114 14.80 -21.15 1.11
C PHE A 114 13.69 -20.19 1.54
N MET A 115 14.08 -19.04 2.11
CA MET A 115 13.18 -17.95 2.45
C MET A 115 13.15 -16.93 1.32
N ARG A 116 11.96 -16.44 0.98
CA ARG A 116 11.79 -15.28 0.11
C ARG A 116 10.76 -14.31 0.68
N LEU A 117 10.96 -13.04 0.36
CA LEU A 117 10.01 -11.98 0.68
C LEU A 117 8.99 -11.80 -0.44
N VAL A 118 7.75 -11.58 -0.06
CA VAL A 118 6.64 -11.29 -0.97
C VAL A 118 5.79 -10.15 -0.43
N VAL A 119 5.20 -9.37 -1.34
CA VAL A 119 4.16 -8.40 -0.97
C VAL A 119 2.96 -9.17 -0.43
N ALA A 120 2.42 -8.71 0.69
CA ALA A 120 1.25 -9.25 1.37
C ALA A 120 0.19 -8.16 1.58
N ASP A 121 -0.83 -8.47 2.38
CA ASP A 121 -1.96 -7.58 2.68
C ASP A 121 -2.73 -7.17 1.40
N GLU A 122 -2.95 -5.87 1.17
CA GLU A 122 -3.70 -5.35 0.04
C GLU A 122 -3.07 -4.12 -0.62
N ILE A 123 -3.33 -3.97 -1.92
CA ILE A 123 -3.08 -2.73 -2.67
C ILE A 123 -4.44 -2.23 -3.15
N SER A 124 -4.91 -1.16 -2.53
CA SER A 124 -6.25 -0.61 -2.74
C SER A 124 -6.25 0.91 -2.51
N PRO A 125 -7.35 1.61 -2.81
CA PRO A 125 -7.50 3.01 -2.41
C PRO A 125 -7.51 3.25 -0.88
N ASP A 126 -7.59 2.20 -0.04
CA ASP A 126 -7.37 2.29 1.40
C ASP A 126 -5.88 2.43 1.74
N SER A 127 -5.02 1.69 1.03
CA SER A 127 -3.56 1.63 1.24
C SER A 127 -2.74 2.54 0.32
N CYS A 128 -3.36 3.19 -0.66
CA CYS A 128 -2.72 4.14 -1.57
C CYS A 128 -3.39 5.53 -1.50
N ARG A 129 -2.60 6.61 -1.57
CA ARG A 129 -3.11 7.94 -1.95
C ARG A 129 -3.07 8.11 -3.46
N LEU A 130 -4.23 8.36 -4.04
CA LEU A 130 -4.48 8.36 -5.47
C LEU A 130 -5.15 9.67 -5.86
N TRP A 131 -4.47 10.53 -6.61
CA TRP A 131 -5.04 11.80 -7.03
C TRP A 131 -5.26 11.83 -8.54
N ASP A 132 -6.41 12.35 -8.98
CA ASP A 132 -6.64 12.60 -10.40
C ASP A 132 -5.54 13.51 -10.96
N ALA A 133 -4.91 13.08 -12.06
CA ALA A 133 -3.70 13.75 -12.55
C ALA A 133 -3.96 15.17 -13.07
N LYS A 134 -5.19 15.47 -13.53
CA LYS A 134 -5.59 16.75 -14.11
C LYS A 134 -6.11 17.73 -13.06
N THR A 135 -6.96 17.25 -12.17
CA THR A 135 -7.71 18.08 -11.22
C THR A 135 -7.11 18.10 -9.82
N GLY A 136 -6.28 17.10 -9.47
CA GLY A 136 -5.80 16.90 -8.10
C GLY A 136 -6.87 16.36 -7.14
N GLN A 137 -8.05 15.99 -7.64
CA GLN A 137 -9.11 15.36 -6.84
C GLN A 137 -8.59 14.09 -6.19
N LYS A 138 -8.86 13.90 -4.90
CA LYS A 138 -8.47 12.68 -4.17
C LYS A 138 -9.45 11.56 -4.49
N LEU A 139 -8.94 10.37 -4.79
CA LEU A 139 -9.67 9.17 -5.20
C LEU A 139 -9.44 8.00 -4.21
N ASP A 140 -9.07 8.33 -2.98
CA ASP A 140 -8.60 7.40 -1.96
C ASP A 140 -9.28 7.65 -0.61
N LYS A 141 -8.89 6.90 0.43
CA LYS A 141 -9.45 7.00 1.77
C LYS A 141 -9.37 8.39 2.40
N ASP A 142 -8.53 9.31 1.91
CA ASP A 142 -8.56 10.72 2.32
C ASP A 142 -9.90 11.41 2.01
N VAL A 143 -10.71 10.91 1.05
CA VAL A 143 -12.08 11.39 0.82
C VAL A 143 -12.91 11.25 2.09
N PHE A 144 -12.84 10.09 2.74
CA PHE A 144 -13.51 9.86 4.02
C PHE A 144 -12.84 10.61 5.17
N ARG A 145 -11.50 10.58 5.27
CA ARG A 145 -10.76 11.22 6.37
C ARG A 145 -10.99 12.74 6.44
N ARG A 146 -11.36 13.36 5.33
CA ARG A 146 -11.52 14.83 5.20
C ARG A 146 -12.93 15.25 4.77
N ASP A 147 -13.89 14.34 4.76
CA ASP A 147 -15.29 14.61 4.40
C ASP A 147 -15.44 15.32 3.05
N LEU A 148 -14.75 14.82 2.01
CA LEU A 148 -14.67 15.46 0.68
C LEU A 148 -15.72 14.96 -0.32
N GLY A 149 -16.57 14.01 0.07
CA GLY A 149 -17.58 13.40 -0.80
C GLY A 149 -17.80 11.92 -0.54
N ASP A 150 -18.35 11.21 -1.53
CA ASP A 150 -18.65 9.79 -1.43
C ASP A 150 -17.41 8.92 -1.72
N LEU A 151 -16.99 8.15 -0.72
CA LEU A 151 -15.87 7.21 -0.82
C LEU A 151 -16.09 6.11 -1.86
N SER A 152 -17.33 5.63 -1.97
CA SER A 152 -17.69 4.54 -2.90
C SER A 152 -17.59 5.00 -4.35
N GLU A 153 -17.98 6.25 -4.64
CA GLU A 153 -17.83 6.84 -5.96
C GLU A 153 -16.36 7.01 -6.34
N ALA A 154 -15.53 7.49 -5.40
CA ALA A 154 -14.09 7.59 -5.59
C ALA A 154 -13.47 6.22 -5.93
N TYR A 155 -13.86 5.16 -5.23
CA TYR A 155 -13.30 3.83 -5.43
C TYR A 155 -13.81 3.20 -6.73
N ALA A 156 -15.09 3.40 -7.07
CA ALA A 156 -15.67 2.99 -8.34
C ALA A 156 -14.98 3.68 -9.52
N GLU A 157 -14.58 4.95 -9.36
CA GLU A 157 -13.86 5.69 -10.38
C GLU A 157 -12.47 5.09 -10.64
N VAL A 158 -11.72 4.75 -9.59
CA VAL A 158 -10.43 4.03 -9.72
C VAL A 158 -10.64 2.68 -10.42
N ALA A 159 -11.63 1.89 -9.98
CA ALA A 159 -11.91 0.58 -10.56
C ALA A 159 -12.33 0.67 -12.04
N ARG A 160 -13.14 1.68 -12.40
CA ARG A 160 -13.59 1.95 -13.77
C ARG A 160 -12.42 2.31 -14.67
N ARG A 161 -11.51 3.18 -14.20
CA ARG A 161 -10.30 3.59 -14.93
C ARG A 161 -9.33 2.43 -15.15
N LEU A 162 -9.17 1.56 -14.16
CA LEU A 162 -8.36 0.35 -14.25
C LEU A 162 -9.04 -0.79 -15.06
N GLY A 163 -10.33 -0.65 -15.40
CA GLY A 163 -11.08 -1.67 -16.14
C GLY A 163 -11.37 -2.94 -15.32
N VAL A 164 -11.40 -2.84 -13.99
CA VAL A 164 -11.57 -3.98 -13.06
C VAL A 164 -12.97 -4.08 -12.44
N MET A 165 -13.93 -3.33 -12.98
CA MET A 165 -15.33 -3.42 -12.55
C MET A 165 -15.89 -4.83 -12.81
N PRO A 166 -16.59 -5.46 -11.84
CA PRO A 166 -17.17 -6.78 -12.03
C PRO A 166 -18.19 -6.77 -13.17
N THR A 167 -17.96 -7.57 -14.22
CA THR A 167 -18.85 -7.65 -15.39
C THR A 167 -19.91 -8.75 -15.28
N ASN A 168 -19.77 -9.69 -14.34
CA ASN A 168 -20.71 -10.80 -14.12
C ASN A 168 -20.78 -11.18 -12.63
N VAL A 169 -21.78 -10.66 -11.92
CA VAL A 169 -22.08 -11.10 -10.55
C VAL A 169 -22.89 -12.39 -10.62
N ALA A 170 -22.23 -13.54 -10.77
CA ALA A 170 -22.88 -14.82 -10.56
C ALA A 170 -23.31 -14.96 -9.08
N PRO A 171 -24.46 -15.58 -8.77
CA PRO A 171 -24.93 -15.72 -7.40
C PRO A 171 -23.91 -16.47 -6.54
N ILE A 172 -23.58 -15.87 -5.40
CA ILE A 172 -22.57 -16.37 -4.45
C ILE A 172 -23.04 -17.74 -3.92
N THR A 173 -22.35 -18.81 -4.29
CA THR A 173 -22.44 -20.09 -3.59
C THR A 173 -21.51 -20.04 -2.36
N LYS A 174 -21.99 -20.54 -1.21
CA LYS A 174 -21.28 -20.48 0.06
C LYS A 174 -19.86 -21.07 -0.08
N PRO A 175 -18.83 -20.45 0.54
CA PRO A 175 -17.47 -20.99 0.51
C PRO A 175 -17.45 -22.40 1.14
N LYS A 176 -16.76 -23.33 0.47
CA LYS A 176 -16.43 -24.65 1.00
C LYS A 176 -14.98 -24.63 1.49
N LEU A 177 -14.75 -25.08 2.72
CA LEU A 177 -13.42 -25.42 3.20
C LEU A 177 -12.85 -26.52 2.29
N MET A 178 -11.67 -26.27 1.71
CA MET A 178 -10.86 -27.31 1.11
C MET A 178 -9.88 -27.81 2.17
N ASN A 179 -10.01 -29.08 2.53
CA ASN A 179 -9.02 -29.81 3.33
C ASN A 179 -7.88 -30.30 2.45
#